data_AF-A0A7Y0IEL7-F1
#
_entry.id   AF-A0A7Y0IEL7-F1
#
_cell.length_a   1.000
_cell.length_b   1.000
_cell.length_c   1.000
_cell.angle_alpha   90.00
_cell.angle_beta   90.00
_cell.angle_gamma   90.00
#
_symmetry.space_group_name_H-M   'P 1'
#
loop_
_entity.id
_entity.type
_entity.pdbx_description
1 polymer ?
#
loop_
_entity_poly.entity_id
_entity_poly.type
_entity_poly.pdbx_seq_one_letter_code
_entity_poly.pdbx_strand_id
1 'polypeptide(L)'
;MNNNKLSELSLTELNKQKKQLRGLLIGGSIVLLFLFAALLYLIAKKQNFVLLAVIPGCMLAWLPAVIRLSQLNTEIKLRSSETTPNP
;
A
#
# COMPACT_ATOMS: atom_id res chain seq x y z
N MET A 1 5.15 -21.72 7.90
CA MET A 1 3.78 -21.65 8.46
C MET A 1 2.88 -21.13 7.35
N ASN A 2 1.86 -21.90 7.00
CA ASN A 2 1.13 -21.85 5.74
C ASN A 2 0.14 -20.67 5.74
N ASN A 3 0.26 -19.74 4.77
CA ASN A 3 -0.52 -18.50 4.75
C ASN A 3 -1.38 -18.33 3.50
N ASN A 4 -1.89 -19.42 2.92
CA ASN A 4 -2.79 -19.38 1.76
C ASN A 4 -4.19 -18.82 2.10
N LYS A 5 -4.28 -17.89 3.05
CA LYS A 5 -5.50 -17.19 3.49
C LYS A 5 -6.13 -16.35 2.37
N LEU A 6 -5.31 -15.92 1.40
CA LEU A 6 -5.78 -15.27 0.17
C LEU A 6 -6.33 -16.29 -0.83
N SER A 7 -5.81 -17.51 -0.81
CA SER A 7 -6.22 -18.58 -1.71
C SER A 7 -7.55 -19.23 -1.30
N GLU A 8 -7.89 -19.17 -0.01
CA GLU A 8 -9.21 -19.55 0.53
C GLU A 8 -10.31 -18.52 0.24
N LEU A 9 -9.93 -17.32 -0.19
CA LEU A 9 -10.84 -16.22 -0.40
C LEU A 9 -11.45 -16.25 -1.81
N SER A 10 -12.74 -15.95 -1.93
CA SER A 10 -13.38 -15.85 -3.26
C SER A 10 -12.81 -14.66 -4.06
N LEU A 11 -12.85 -14.75 -5.40
CA LEU A 11 -12.40 -13.66 -6.28
C LEU A 11 -13.08 -12.32 -5.95
N THR A 12 -14.35 -12.35 -5.56
CA THR A 12 -15.13 -11.17 -5.16
C THR A 12 -14.56 -10.51 -3.91
N GLU A 13 -14.23 -11.31 -2.89
CA GLU A 13 -13.65 -10.82 -1.64
C GLU A 13 -12.22 -10.32 -1.84
N LEU A 14 -11.45 -10.98 -2.71
CA LEU A 14 -10.09 -10.60 -3.09
C LEU A 14 -10.08 -9.22 -3.76
N ASN A 15 -11.04 -8.99 -4.68
CA ASN A 15 -11.23 -7.69 -5.31
C ASN A 15 -11.72 -6.61 -4.33
N LYS A 16 -12.58 -6.97 -3.37
CA LYS A 16 -13.05 -6.06 -2.31
C LYS A 16 -11.88 -5.60 -1.43
N GLN A 17 -11.02 -6.51 -0.99
CA GLN A 17 -9.83 -6.17 -0.21
C GLN A 17 -8.85 -5.30 -1.00
N LYS A 18 -8.62 -5.60 -2.29
CA LYS A 18 -7.80 -4.76 -3.17
C LYS A 18 -8.35 -3.34 -3.26
N LYS A 19 -9.68 -3.18 -3.40
CA LYS A 19 -10.33 -1.85 -3.47
C LYS A 19 -10.19 -1.09 -2.15
N GLN A 20 -10.38 -1.76 -1.01
CA GLN A 20 -10.18 -1.15 0.31
C GLN A 20 -8.73 -0.71 0.53
N LEU A 21 -7.77 -1.58 0.21
CA LEU A 21 -6.35 -1.28 0.37
C LEU A 21 -5.91 -0.14 -0.56
N ARG A 22 -6.43 -0.09 -1.79
CA ARG A 22 -6.21 1.02 -2.72
C ARG A 22 -6.81 2.33 -2.20
N GLY A 23 -8.02 2.28 -1.61
CA GLY A 23 -8.64 3.43 -0.97
C GLY A 23 -7.79 3.96 0.20
N LEU A 24 -7.31 3.06 1.06
CA LEU A 24 -6.41 3.40 2.16
C LEU A 24 -5.10 4.02 1.66
N LEU A 25 -4.50 3.47 0.60
CA LEU A 25 -3.29 4.03 0.01
C LEU A 25 -3.54 5.43 -0.55
N ILE A 26 -4.62 5.65 -1.30
CA ILE A 26 -4.92 6.97 -1.86
C ILE A 26 -5.18 7.99 -0.73
N GLY A 27 -6.04 7.64 0.23
CA GLY A 27 -6.34 8.52 1.37
C GLY A 27 -5.10 8.80 2.22
N GLY A 28 -4.31 7.76 2.50
CA GLY A 28 -3.05 7.87 3.23
C GLY A 28 -2.04 8.77 2.51
N SER A 29 -1.91 8.65 1.18
CA SER A 29 -1.00 9.47 0.37
C SER A 29 -1.34 10.95 0.46
N ILE A 30 -2.63 11.30 0.40
CA ILE A 30 -3.09 12.69 0.49
C ILE A 30 -2.70 13.28 1.86
N VAL A 31 -3.00 12.55 2.94
CA VAL A 31 -2.64 12.98 4.30
C VAL A 31 -1.12 13.14 4.43
N LEU A 32 -0.33 12.19 3.88
CA LEU A 32 1.12 12.23 3.91
C LEU A 32 1.68 13.47 3.19
N LEU A 33 1.09 13.87 2.06
CA LEU A 33 1.49 15.08 1.32
C LEU A 33 1.29 16.35 2.16
N PHE A 34 0.15 16.49 2.82
CA PHE A 34 -0.07 17.63 3.72
C PHE A 34 0.89 17.61 4.91
N LEU A 35 1.15 16.42 5.46
CA LEU A 35 2.11 16.26 6.56
C LEU A 35 3.52 16.66 6.13
N PHE A 36 3.96 16.24 4.96
CA PHE A 36 5.27 16.63 4.41
C PHE A 36 5.34 18.11 4.09
N ALA A 37 4.28 18.73 3.55
CA ALA A 37 4.24 20.17 3.32
C ALA A 37 4.39 20.94 4.64
N ALA A 38 3.68 20.53 5.69
CA ALA A 38 3.82 21.11 7.02
C ALA A 38 5.23 20.89 7.62
N LEU A 39 5.81 19.71 7.41
CA LEU A 39 7.18 19.38 7.85
C LEU A 39 8.21 20.29 7.17
N LEU A 40 8.10 20.45 5.84
CA LEU A 40 8.99 21.31 5.05
C LEU A 40 8.88 22.77 5.49
N TYR A 41 7.67 23.27 5.74
CA TYR A 41 7.45 24.60 6.29
C TYR A 41 8.14 24.78 7.66
N LEU A 42 8.02 23.78 8.54
CA LEU A 42 8.64 23.80 9.86
C LEU A 42 10.18 23.80 9.76
N ILE A 43 10.75 22.97 8.88
CA ILE A 43 12.19 22.89 8.63
C ILE A 43 12.71 24.23 8.12
N ALA A 44 12.03 24.86 7.15
CA ALA A 44 12.42 26.16 6.61
C ALA A 44 12.40 27.26 7.69
N LYS A 45 11.40 27.24 8.60
CA LYS A 45 11.26 28.23 9.66
C LYS A 45 12.21 28.04 10.83
N LYS A 46 12.52 26.80 11.20
CA LYS A 46 13.28 26.45 12.41
C LYS A 46 14.71 25.99 12.12
N GLN A 47 15.09 25.82 10.84
CA GLN A 47 16.35 25.20 10.40
C GLN A 47 16.64 23.85 11.06
N ASN A 48 15.59 23.14 11.50
CA ASN A 48 15.74 21.89 12.20
C ASN A 48 15.67 20.72 11.23
N PHE A 49 16.82 20.35 10.69
CA PHE A 49 16.97 19.26 9.71
C PHE A 49 16.76 17.86 10.31
N VAL A 50 16.63 17.72 11.63
CA VAL A 50 16.36 16.43 12.30
C VAL A 50 15.01 15.86 11.83
N LEU A 51 14.04 16.70 11.49
CA LEU A 51 12.75 16.23 10.97
C LEU A 51 12.87 15.52 9.61
N LEU A 52 13.94 15.76 8.85
CA LEU A 52 14.20 15.05 7.59
C LEU A 52 14.48 13.55 7.82
N ALA A 53 15.02 13.19 8.98
CA ALA A 53 15.30 11.79 9.35
C ALA A 53 14.02 10.96 9.59
N VAL A 54 12.84 11.58 9.66
CA VAL A 54 11.56 10.88 9.80
C VAL A 54 11.08 10.30 8.46
N ILE A 55 11.53 10.87 7.33
CA ILE A 55 11.09 10.47 5.98
C ILE A 55 11.35 8.97 5.70
N PRO A 56 12.56 8.40 5.98
CA PRO A 56 12.81 6.98 5.79
C PRO A 56 11.89 6.10 6.65
N GLY A 57 11.63 6.49 7.89
CA GLY A 57 10.75 5.76 8.81
C GLY A 57 9.30 5.68 8.29
N CYS A 58 8.80 6.79 7.72
CA CYS A 58 7.49 6.79 7.07
C CYS A 58 7.42 5.85 5.86
N MET A 59 8.48 5.75 5.06
CA MET A 59 8.52 4.81 3.93
C MET A 59 8.48 3.35 4.41
N LEU A 60 9.21 3.01 5.47
CA LEU A 60 9.21 1.66 6.04
C LEU A 60 7.85 1.27 6.62
N ALA A 61 7.11 2.21 7.19
CA ALA A 61 5.75 1.95 7.71
C ALA A 61 4.75 1.53 6.61
N TRP A 62 5.01 1.91 5.35
CA TRP A 62 4.15 1.57 4.21
C TRP A 62 4.47 0.21 3.56
N LEU A 63 5.64 -0.38 3.85
CA LEU A 63 6.08 -1.64 3.26
C LEU A 63 5.04 -2.77 3.37
N PRO A 64 4.43 -3.03 4.54
CA PRO A 64 3.47 -4.13 4.70
C PRO A 64 2.22 -3.96 3.81
N ALA A 65 1.77 -2.72 3.61
CA ALA A 65 0.62 -2.41 2.76
C ALA A 65 0.95 -2.65 1.28
N VAL A 66 2.15 -2.27 0.83
CA VAL A 66 2.61 -2.52 -0.54
C VAL A 66 2.80 -4.01 -0.81
N ILE A 67 3.39 -4.76 0.13
CA ILE A 67 3.56 -6.21 0.02
C ILE A 67 2.20 -6.91 -0.07
N ARG A 68 1.25 -6.55 0.80
CA ARG A 68 -0.13 -7.06 0.76
C ARG A 68 -0.81 -6.78 -0.58
N LEU A 69 -0.65 -5.57 -1.13
CA LEU A 69 -1.25 -5.21 -2.41
C LEU A 69 -0.65 -6.03 -3.56
N SER A 70 0.68 -6.24 -3.55
CA SER A 70 1.38 -7.06 -4.54
C SER A 70 0.88 -8.51 -4.50
N GLN A 71 0.80 -9.11 -3.30
CA GLN A 71 0.27 -10.46 -3.11
C GLN A 71 -1.16 -10.60 -3.62
N LEU A 72 -2.06 -9.67 -3.27
CA LEU A 72 -3.43 -9.62 -3.77
C LEU A 72 -3.49 -9.54 -5.30
N ASN A 73 -2.65 -8.71 -5.91
CA ASN A 73 -2.64 -8.52 -7.36
C ASN A 73 -2.14 -9.75 -8.10
N THR A 74 -1.10 -10.41 -7.58
CA THR A 74 -0.58 -11.67 -8.14
C THR A 74 -1.61 -12.78 -8.06
N GLU A 75 -2.28 -12.93 -6.91
CA GLU A 75 -3.33 -13.95 -6.71
C GLU A 75 -4.54 -13.73 -7.63
N ILE A 76 -5.01 -12.47 -7.77
CA ILE A 76 -6.10 -12.14 -8.72
C ILE A 76 -5.67 -12.47 -10.15
N LYS A 77 -4.45 -12.10 -10.55
CA LYS A 77 -3.95 -12.32 -11.91
C LYS A 77 -3.88 -13.82 -12.24
N LEU A 78 -3.34 -14.64 -11.34
CA LEU A 78 -3.23 -16.09 -11.51
C LEU A 78 -4.60 -16.72 -11.75
N ARG A 79 -5.59 -16.40 -10.91
CA ARG A 79 -6.95 -16.94 -11.01
C ARG A 79 -7.72 -16.45 -12.25
N SER A 80 -7.48 -15.20 -12.66
CA SER A 80 -8.05 -14.68 -13.91
C SER A 80 -7.43 -15.32 -15.15
N SER A 81 -6.14 -15.68 -15.12
CA SER A 81 -5.48 -16.37 -16.24
C SER A 81 -5.84 -17.86 -16.35
N GLU A 82 -6.13 -18.54 -15.23
CA GLU A 82 -6.59 -19.94 -15.25
C GLU A 82 -7.99 -20.11 -15.85
N THR A 83 -8.80 -19.04 -15.89
CA THR A 83 -10.17 -19.07 -16.44
C THR A 83 -10.22 -18.79 -17.96
N THR A 84 -9.10 -18.43 -18.59
CA THR A 84 -8.98 -18.35 -20.05
C THR A 84 -8.28 -19.61 -20.57
N PRO A 85 -8.99 -20.57 -21.20
CA PRO A 85 -8.32 -21.62 -21.96
C PRO A 85 -7.57 -20.93 -23.11
N ASN A 86 -6.27 -21.20 -23.20
CA ASN A 86 -5.44 -20.82 -24.32
C ASN A 86 -6.11 -21.33 -25.63
N PRO A 87 -6.30 -20.51 -26.68
CA PRO A 87 -6.78 -20.99 -27.97
C PRO A 87 -5.80 -21.97 -28.63
#